data_AF-A0AAP8T253-F1
#
_entry.id   AF-A0AAP8T253-F1
#
_cell.length_a   1.000
_cell.length_b   1.000
_cell.length_c   1.000
_cell.angle_alpha   90.00
_cell.angle_beta   90.00
_cell.angle_gamma   90.00
#
_symmetry.space_group_name_H-M   'P 1'
#
loop_
_entity.id
_entity.type
_entity.pdbx_description
1 polymer ?
#
loop_
_entity_poly.entity_id
_entity_poly.type
_entity_poly.pdbx_seq_one_letter_code
_entity_poly.pdbx_strand_id
1 'polypeptide(L)'
;GLVALMTLKILQGFDFDHRDSQQTWHRQLEAMKLAYSDGLHYITDPLHMRVAVADLLSDTYSSQRREQIVDQAQQPDPGDPHASGTV
;
A
#
# COMPACT_ATOMS: atom_id res chain seq x y z
N GLY A 1 6.84 4.72 -10.97
CA GLY A 1 6.00 3.53 -11.27
C GLY A 1 4.81 3.51 -10.33
N LEU A 2 3.73 2.81 -10.67
CA LEU A 2 2.50 2.81 -9.88
C LEU A 2 2.73 2.29 -8.44
N VAL A 3 3.57 1.26 -8.26
CA VAL A 3 4.00 0.78 -6.93
C VAL A 3 4.54 1.92 -6.05
N ALA A 4 5.41 2.77 -6.59
CA ALA A 4 5.95 3.90 -5.82
C ALA A 4 4.87 4.91 -5.40
N LEU A 5 3.87 5.15 -6.27
CA LEU A 5 2.75 6.02 -5.93
C LEU A 5 1.87 5.42 -4.83
N MET A 6 1.60 4.11 -4.90
CA MET A 6 0.88 3.38 -3.86
C MET A 6 1.62 3.42 -2.52
N THR A 7 2.94 3.19 -2.52
CA THR A 7 3.78 3.33 -1.32
C THR A 7 3.62 4.71 -0.71
N LEU A 8 3.76 5.77 -1.50
CA LEU A 8 3.65 7.15 -1.00
C LEU A 8 2.24 7.47 -0.46
N LYS A 9 1.19 6.96 -1.11
CA LYS A 9 -0.19 7.08 -0.64
C LYS A 9 -0.41 6.41 0.72
N ILE A 10 0.14 5.21 0.92
CA ILE A 10 0.10 4.54 2.23
C ILE A 10 0.85 5.39 3.26
N LEU A 11 2.07 5.84 2.94
CA LEU A 11 2.92 6.62 3.84
C LEU A 11 2.34 8.00 4.20
N GLN A 12 1.49 8.58 3.36
CA GLN A 12 0.91 9.92 3.56
C GLN A 12 0.14 10.08 4.89
N GLY A 13 -0.34 8.99 5.50
CA GLY A 13 -1.03 9.03 6.79
C GLY A 13 -0.12 8.84 8.02
N PHE A 14 1.20 8.93 7.87
CA PHE A 14 2.15 8.88 8.96
C PHE A 14 2.95 10.16 9.07
N ASP A 15 3.25 10.56 10.30
CA ASP A 15 4.20 11.63 10.58
C ASP A 15 5.64 11.10 10.56
N PHE A 16 6.56 11.86 9.96
CA PHE A 16 7.98 11.56 9.92
C PHE A 16 8.76 12.72 10.50
N ASP A 17 9.48 12.45 11.60
CA ASP A 17 10.28 13.45 12.29
C ASP A 17 11.75 13.40 11.79
N HIS A 18 12.36 12.21 11.83
CA HIS A 18 13.73 11.99 11.39
C HIS A 18 13.80 10.98 10.25
N ARG A 19 14.64 11.25 9.25
CA ARG A 19 14.89 10.34 8.12
C ARG A 19 15.46 9.00 8.60
N ASP A 20 16.45 9.05 9.48
CA ASP A 20 17.24 7.89 9.90
C ASP A 20 16.78 7.40 11.27
N SER A 21 15.51 7.03 11.37
CA SER A 21 14.93 6.41 12.55
C SER A 21 14.42 5.01 12.24
N GLN A 22 14.48 4.12 13.23
CA GLN A 22 13.93 2.76 13.10
C GLN A 22 12.47 2.79 12.64
N GLN A 23 11.65 3.69 13.21
CA GLN A 23 10.23 3.77 12.88
C GLN A 23 10.00 4.29 11.45
N THR A 24 10.81 5.24 10.98
CA THR A 24 10.78 5.73 9.60
C THR A 24 11.09 4.62 8.63
N TRP A 25 12.17 3.87 8.85
CA TRP A 25 12.55 2.75 7.99
C TRP A 25 11.51 1.63 8.02
N HIS A 26 10.99 1.30 9.20
CA HIS A 26 9.95 0.29 9.36
C HIS A 26 8.73 0.63 8.51
N ARG A 27 8.16 1.84 8.68
CA ARG A 27 6.99 2.28 7.90
C ARG A 27 7.26 2.26 6.40
N GLN A 28 8.44 2.76 5.96
CA GLN A 28 8.82 2.76 4.56
C GLN A 28 8.91 1.36 3.96
N LEU A 29 9.53 0.42 4.68
CA LEU A 29 9.67 -0.96 4.24
C LEU A 29 8.32 -1.70 4.21
N GLU A 30 7.50 -1.57 5.25
CA GLU A 30 6.19 -2.22 5.29
C GLU A 30 5.25 -1.67 4.20
N ALA A 31 5.18 -0.34 4.02
CA ALA A 31 4.38 0.25 2.95
C ALA A 31 4.86 -0.19 1.56
N MET A 32 6.18 -0.25 1.34
CA MET A 32 6.74 -0.68 0.07
C MET A 32 6.43 -2.15 -0.21
N LYS A 33 6.50 -3.02 0.80
CA LYS A 33 6.13 -4.44 0.68
C LYS A 33 4.67 -4.61 0.26
N LEU A 34 3.75 -3.91 0.91
CA LEU A 34 2.32 -3.97 0.59
C LEU A 34 2.03 -3.44 -0.82
N ALA A 35 2.68 -2.34 -1.22
CA ALA A 35 2.54 -1.79 -2.57
C ALA A 35 3.13 -2.73 -3.63
N TYR A 36 4.22 -3.44 -3.32
CA TYR A 36 4.82 -4.42 -4.22
C TYR A 36 3.95 -5.66 -4.37
N SER A 37 3.36 -6.19 -3.30
CA SER A 37 2.46 -7.35 -3.40
C SER A 37 1.25 -7.02 -4.28
N ASP A 38 0.67 -5.83 -4.11
CA ASP A 38 -0.44 -5.37 -4.96
C ASP A 38 0.02 -5.14 -6.39
N GLY A 39 1.21 -4.55 -6.56
CA GLY A 39 1.78 -4.28 -7.87
C GLY A 39 2.02 -5.55 -8.68
N LEU A 40 2.60 -6.57 -8.05
CA LEU A 40 2.85 -7.87 -8.69
C LEU A 40 1.56 -8.62 -9.01
N HIS A 41 0.48 -8.39 -8.24
CA HIS A 41 -0.79 -9.06 -8.46
C HIS A 41 -1.66 -8.36 -9.52
N TYR A 42 -1.68 -7.02 -9.54
CA TYR A 42 -2.64 -6.24 -10.33
C TYR A 42 -2.04 -5.50 -11.53
N ILE A 43 -0.77 -5.10 -11.51
CA ILE A 43 -0.20 -4.23 -12.54
C ILE A 43 0.21 -5.07 -13.75
N THR A 44 -0.43 -4.80 -14.88
CA THR A 44 -0.12 -5.38 -16.18
C THR A 44 -0.53 -4.40 -17.28
N ASP A 45 -0.60 -4.85 -18.53
CA ASP A 45 -1.21 -4.09 -19.62
C ASP A 45 -2.56 -3.50 -19.17
N PRO A 46 -2.77 -2.16 -19.28
CA PRO A 46 -4.00 -1.50 -18.87
C PRO A 46 -5.28 -2.12 -19.46
N LEU A 47 -5.22 -2.73 -20.65
CA LEU A 47 -6.36 -3.41 -21.28
C LEU A 47 -6.75 -4.73 -20.59
N HIS A 48 -5.85 -5.27 -19.76
CA HIS A 48 -6.01 -6.56 -19.07
C HIS A 48 -6.03 -6.42 -17.53
N MET A 49 -5.85 -5.21 -17.01
CA MET A 49 -5.96 -4.94 -15.58
C MET A 49 -7.39 -5.19 -15.09
N ARG A 50 -7.52 -5.91 -13.98
CA ARG A 50 -8.82 -6.25 -13.36
C ARG A 50 -9.32 -5.21 -12.37
N VAL A 51 -8.48 -4.24 -12.02
CA VAL A 51 -8.77 -3.14 -11.08
C VAL A 51 -8.38 -1.82 -11.73
N ALA A 52 -9.09 -0.74 -11.42
CA ALA A 52 -8.70 0.56 -11.94
C ALA A 52 -7.50 1.11 -11.16
N VAL A 53 -6.63 1.87 -11.84
CA VAL A 53 -5.52 2.58 -11.19
C VAL A 53 -6.04 3.54 -10.11
N ALA A 54 -7.22 4.13 -10.30
CA ALA A 54 -7.85 5.00 -9.32
C ALA A 54 -8.21 4.26 -8.02
N ASP A 55 -8.60 2.99 -8.10
CA ASP A 55 -8.94 2.19 -6.92
C ASP A 55 -7.68 1.89 -6.08
N LEU A 56 -6.59 1.50 -6.76
CA LEU A 56 -5.28 1.27 -6.14
C LEU A 56 -4.67 2.52 -5.50
N LEU A 57 -5.07 3.72 -5.96
CA LEU A 57 -4.60 5.01 -5.45
C LEU A 57 -5.63 5.73 -4.57
N SER A 58 -6.77 5.10 -4.29
CA SER A 58 -7.84 5.69 -3.48
C SER A 58 -7.39 5.86 -2.03
N ASP A 59 -7.90 6.90 -1.37
CA ASP A 59 -7.57 7.16 0.04
C ASP A 59 -8.17 6.10 0.97
N THR A 60 -9.31 5.51 0.58
CA THR A 60 -9.95 4.38 1.27
C THR A 60 -9.06 3.15 1.26
N TYR A 61 -8.60 2.71 0.08
CA TYR A 61 -7.73 1.53 -0.05
C TYR A 61 -6.39 1.76 0.63
N SER A 62 -5.78 2.93 0.44
CA SER A 62 -4.51 3.29 1.06
C SER A 62 -4.59 3.27 2.59
N SER A 63 -5.74 3.64 3.17
CA SER A 63 -5.98 3.59 4.61
C SER A 63 -6.15 2.15 5.10
N GLN A 64 -6.88 1.29 4.39
CA GLN A 64 -6.97 -0.15 4.69
C GLN A 64 -5.60 -0.83 4.69
N ARG A 65 -4.75 -0.50 3.70
CA ARG A 65 -3.38 -1.03 3.65
C ARG A 65 -2.52 -0.49 4.79
N ARG A 66 -2.70 0.79 5.17
CA ARG A 66 -2.00 1.41 6.30
C ARG A 66 -2.28 0.71 7.63
N GLU A 67 -3.51 0.25 7.85
CA GLU A 67 -3.91 -0.48 9.06
C GLU A 67 -3.14 -1.80 9.26
N GLN A 68 -2.56 -2.35 8.18
CA GLN A 68 -1.77 -3.58 8.23
C GLN A 68 -0.31 -3.34 8.68
N ILE A 69 0.11 -2.08 8.74
CA ILE A 69 1.44 -1.68 9.21
C ILE A 69 1.40 -1.60 10.74
N VAL A 70 1.78 -2.71 11.37
CA VAL A 70 1.91 -2.85 12.83
C VAL A 70 3.38 -2.85 13.24
N ASP A 71 3.69 -2.88 14.54
CA ASP A 71 5.07 -2.79 15.05
C ASP A 71 5.98 -3.95 14.61
N GLN A 72 5.40 -5.09 14.23
CA GLN A 72 6.14 -6.25 13.72
C GLN A 72 6.03 -6.35 12.20
N ALA A 73 7.15 -6.71 11.57
CA ALA A 73 7.19 -6.94 10.12
C ALA A 73 6.35 -8.18 9.75
N GLN A 74 5.47 -8.04 8.76
CA GLN A 74 4.57 -9.12 8.32
C GLN A 74 4.91 -9.62 6.91
N GLN A 75 4.40 -10.78 6.48
CA GLN A 75 4.48 -11.14 5.05
C GLN A 75 3.42 -10.34 4.28
N PRO A 76 3.75 -9.74 3.12
CA PRO A 76 2.80 -8.93 2.38
C PRO A 76 1.94 -9.80 1.45
N ASP A 77 0.64 -9.85 1.72
CA ASP A 77 -0.35 -10.40 0.80
C ASP A 77 -1.01 -9.26 -0.01
N PRO A 78 -1.41 -9.52 -1.27
CA PRO A 78 -2.15 -8.55 -2.05
C PRO A 78 -3.50 -8.24 -1.38
N GLY A 79 -3.83 -6.96 -1.26
CA GLY A 79 -5.14 -6.51 -0.77
C GLY A 79 -6.19 -6.52 -1.88
N ASP A 80 -7.47 -6.37 -1.54
CA ASP A 80 -8.55 -6.24 -2.52
C ASP A 80 -9.11 -4.80 -2.52
N PRO A 81 -8.86 -4.00 -3.57
CA PRO A 81 -9.39 -2.64 -3.69
C PRO A 81 -10.92 -2.55 -3.76
N HIS A 82 -11.61 -3.65 -4.06
CA HIS A 82 -13.06 -3.71 -4.16
C HIS A 82 -13.74 -4.32 -2.94
N ALA A 83 -12.98 -4.75 -1.91
CA ALA A 83 -13.55 -5.29 -0.69
C ALA A 83 -14.47 -4.26 -0.03
N SER A 84 -15.79 -4.47 -0.16
CA SER A 84 -16.80 -3.63 0.46
C SER A 84 -16.91 -3.99 1.94
N GLY A 85 -16.75 -3.01 2.82
CA GLY A 85 -16.79 -3.17 4.28
C GLY A 85 -18.19 -3.42 4.86
N THR A 86 -19.07 -4.12 4.16
CA THR A 86 -20.35 -4.55 4.72
C THR A 86 -20.12 -5.80 5.57
N VAL A 87 -20.18 -5.63 6.89
CA VAL A 87 -20.35 -6.71 7.87
C VAL A 87 -21.82 -7.13 7.90
#